data_AF-A0A7J6V7V9-F1
#
_entry.id   AF-A0A7J6V7V9-F1
#
_cell.length_a   1.000
_cell.length_b   1.000
_cell.length_c   1.000
_cell.angle_alpha   90.00
_cell.angle_beta   90.00
_cell.angle_gamma   90.00
#
_symmetry.space_group_name_H-M   'P 1'
#
loop_
_entity.id
_entity.type
_entity.pdbx_description
1 polymer ?
#
loop_
_entity_poly.entity_id
_entity_poly.type
_entity_poly.pdbx_seq_one_letter_code
_entity_poly.pdbx_strand_id
1 'polypeptide(L)'
;MASSGSSTSSYTTYCSTTSCKVAQQVEELVLQITNPLLRPNAILELRQMRNISLGPWLWYSFGTIAALLQEIVSIYPALLSLKLTTEASNRACNAVSLLQ
;
A
#
# COMPACT_ATOMS: atom_id res chain seq x y z
N MET A 1 -7.59 23.87 -56.45
CA MET A 1 -7.63 24.55 -55.14
C MET A 1 -8.51 23.70 -54.25
N ALA A 2 -7.89 22.86 -53.41
CA ALA A 2 -7.66 23.12 -51.98
C ALA A 2 -8.95 22.86 -51.16
N SER A 3 -9.03 22.01 -50.14
CA SER A 3 -8.04 21.18 -49.44
C SER A 3 -8.78 20.12 -48.61
N SER A 4 -8.14 18.97 -48.43
CA SER A 4 -8.41 17.99 -47.38
C SER A 4 -8.31 18.66 -45.99
N GLY A 5 -9.29 18.41 -45.12
CA GLY A 5 -9.26 18.82 -43.72
C GLY A 5 -9.33 17.60 -42.81
N SER A 6 -8.17 17.24 -42.27
CA SER A 6 -7.92 16.06 -41.46
C SER A 6 -8.65 16.07 -40.13
N SER A 7 -8.96 14.87 -39.68
CA SER A 7 -9.36 14.49 -38.33
C SER A 7 -8.57 15.22 -37.25
N THR A 8 -9.25 15.82 -36.27
CA THR A 8 -8.67 15.96 -34.93
C THR A 8 -9.79 15.80 -33.93
N SER A 9 -9.93 14.56 -33.48
CA SER A 9 -10.86 14.21 -32.43
C SER A 9 -10.25 14.66 -31.10
N SER A 10 -10.72 15.79 -30.59
CA SER A 10 -10.35 16.33 -29.29
C SER A 10 -11.13 15.62 -28.20
N TYR A 11 -10.76 14.36 -27.92
CA TYR A 11 -10.97 13.78 -26.59
C TYR A 11 -9.73 14.10 -25.75
N THR A 12 -9.61 15.37 -25.34
CA THR A 12 -8.69 15.71 -24.25
C THR A 12 -9.32 15.20 -22.95
N THR A 13 -8.89 14.00 -22.54
CA THR A 13 -9.11 13.43 -21.21
C THR A 13 -8.45 14.34 -20.17
N TYR A 14 -9.19 15.31 -19.64
CA TYR A 14 -8.81 16.04 -18.43
C TYR A 14 -9.32 15.27 -17.22
N CYS A 15 -8.57 14.27 -16.75
CA CYS A 15 -8.71 13.65 -15.42
C CYS A 15 -7.59 12.61 -15.23
N SER A 16 -6.35 12.99 -14.89
CA SER A 16 -5.31 11.97 -14.62
C SER A 16 -4.23 12.34 -13.59
N THR A 17 -4.05 13.62 -13.23
CA THR A 17 -2.90 14.00 -12.38
C THR A 17 -3.04 13.52 -10.93
N THR A 18 -4.22 13.58 -10.32
CA THR A 18 -4.40 13.22 -8.90
C THR A 18 -4.44 11.70 -8.70
N SER A 19 -5.14 10.97 -9.58
CA SER A 19 -5.26 9.51 -9.46
C SER A 19 -3.94 8.80 -9.77
N CYS A 20 -3.13 9.31 -10.71
CA CYS A 20 -1.79 8.77 -10.98
C CYS A 20 -0.85 8.96 -9.79
N LYS A 21 -0.87 10.15 -9.15
CA LYS A 21 -0.06 10.43 -7.96
C LYS A 21 -0.39 9.50 -6.79
N VAL A 22 -1.67 9.23 -6.56
CA VAL A 22 -2.11 8.31 -5.51
C VAL A 22 -1.64 6.88 -5.80
N ALA A 23 -1.74 6.42 -7.05
CA ALA A 23 -1.26 5.10 -7.43
C ALA A 23 0.26 4.96 -7.22
N GLN A 24 1.04 5.96 -7.63
CA GLN A 24 2.49 6.01 -7.41
C GLN A 24 2.84 5.99 -5.91
N GLN A 25 2.10 6.75 -5.11
CA GLN A 25 2.30 6.78 -3.66
C GLN A 25 2.00 5.41 -3.02
N VAL A 26 0.92 4.74 -3.42
CA VAL A 26 0.61 3.39 -2.93
C VAL A 26 1.70 2.40 -3.32
N GLU A 27 2.17 2.43 -4.57
CA GLU A 27 3.25 1.55 -5.05
C GLU A 27 4.54 1.74 -4.24
N GLU A 28 4.94 2.99 -3.99
CA GLU A 28 6.11 3.30 -3.18
C GLU A 28 5.97 2.79 -1.75
N LEU A 29 4.82 3.02 -1.09
CA LEU A 29 4.57 2.53 0.26
C LEU A 29 4.55 0.99 0.31
N VAL A 30 3.99 0.34 -0.71
CA VAL A 30 3.97 -1.12 -0.81
C VAL A 30 5.38 -1.70 -0.96
N LEU A 31 6.26 -1.04 -1.71
CA LEU A 31 7.68 -1.39 -1.78
C LEU A 31 8.36 -1.20 -0.41
N GLN A 32 8.07 -0.09 0.29
CA GLN A 32 8.63 0.18 1.61
C GLN A 32 8.24 -0.85 2.68
N ILE A 33 7.08 -1.53 2.55
CA ILE A 33 6.70 -2.64 3.45
C ILE A 33 7.77 -3.75 3.47
N THR A 34 8.44 -4.00 2.35
CA THR A 34 9.47 -5.05 2.28
C THR A 34 10.71 -4.70 3.11
N ASN A 35 11.03 -3.41 3.26
CA ASN A 35 12.16 -2.94 4.04
C ASN A 35 11.79 -2.85 5.54
N PRO A 36 12.41 -3.65 6.42
CA PRO A 36 12.04 -3.70 7.85
C PRO A 36 12.20 -2.36 8.59
N LEU A 37 13.05 -1.45 8.11
CA LEU A 37 13.26 -0.13 8.73
C LEU A 37 12.13 0.86 8.40
N LEU A 38 11.56 0.74 7.19
CA LEU A 38 10.50 1.66 6.71
C LEU A 38 9.09 1.09 6.93
N ARG A 39 9.00 -0.25 7.03
CA ARG A 39 7.76 -1.00 7.13
C ARG A 39 6.75 -0.47 8.16
N PRO A 40 7.11 -0.13 9.41
CA PRO A 40 6.11 0.32 10.39
C PRO A 40 5.39 1.61 9.95
N ASN A 41 6.14 2.54 9.36
CA ASN A 41 5.59 3.80 8.87
C ASN A 41 4.75 3.58 7.61
N ALA A 42 5.26 2.78 6.67
CA ALA A 42 4.55 2.47 5.43
C ALA A 42 3.20 1.78 5.67
N ILE A 43 3.14 0.83 6.62
CA ILE A 43 1.89 0.17 7.02
C ILE A 43 0.89 1.18 7.61
N LEU A 44 1.38 2.12 8.44
CA LEU A 44 0.53 3.13 9.08
C LEU A 44 -0.07 4.08 8.04
N GLU A 45 0.74 4.56 7.10
CA GLU A 45 0.28 5.44 6.01
C GLU A 45 -0.72 4.72 5.08
N LEU A 46 -0.42 3.49 4.65
CA LEU A 46 -1.33 2.71 3.79
C LEU A 46 -2.67 2.45 4.47
N ARG A 47 -2.69 2.20 5.79
CA ARG A 47 -3.92 2.00 6.54
C ARG A 47 -4.86 3.21 6.49
N GLN A 48 -4.31 4.42 6.39
CA GLN A 48 -5.11 5.64 6.27
C GLN A 48 -5.75 5.77 4.88
N MET A 49 -5.20 5.12 3.85
CA MET A 49 -5.68 5.13 2.47
C MET A 49 -6.79 4.10 2.20
N ARG A 50 -7.68 3.88 3.19
CA ARG A 50 -8.74 2.86 3.14
C ARG A 50 -9.86 3.13 2.13
N ASN A 51 -9.86 4.30 1.48
CA ASN A 51 -10.76 4.65 0.39
C ASN A 51 -10.33 4.03 -0.95
N ILE A 52 -9.16 3.40 -1.02
CA ILE A 52 -8.60 2.75 -2.21
C ILE A 52 -8.64 1.23 -2.00
N SER A 53 -8.92 0.48 -3.07
CA SER A 53 -8.81 -0.98 -3.04
C SER A 53 -7.33 -1.39 -3.00
N LEU A 54 -6.78 -1.56 -1.81
CA LEU A 54 -5.37 -1.94 -1.59
C LEU A 54 -5.08 -3.42 -1.84
N GLY A 55 -6.09 -4.29 -1.77
CA GLY A 55 -5.95 -5.75 -1.89
C GLY A 55 -5.10 -6.20 -3.09
N PRO A 56 -5.39 -5.75 -4.32
CA PRO A 56 -4.58 -6.08 -5.50
C PRO A 56 -3.13 -5.59 -5.39
N TRP A 57 -2.90 -4.39 -4.88
CA TRP A 57 -1.56 -3.82 -4.70
C TRP A 57 -0.71 -4.66 -3.73
N LEU A 58 -1.33 -5.11 -2.64
CA LEU A 58 -0.65 -5.92 -1.62
C LEU A 58 -0.40 -7.35 -2.11
N TRP A 59 -1.36 -7.96 -2.81
CA TRP A 59 -1.31 -9.38 -3.21
C TRP A 59 -0.34 -9.64 -4.36
N TYR A 60 -0.29 -8.75 -5.36
CA TYR A 60 0.56 -8.91 -6.54
C TYR A 60 1.97 -8.32 -6.37
N SER A 61 2.22 -7.60 -5.28
CA SER A 61 3.56 -7.11 -4.94
C SER A 61 4.44 -8.20 -4.34
N PHE A 62 5.71 -8.23 -4.76
CA PHE A 62 6.66 -9.21 -4.27
C PHE A 62 7.01 -8.98 -2.80
N GLY A 63 6.86 -10.01 -1.97
CA GLY A 63 7.30 -10.01 -0.58
C GLY A 63 6.44 -9.18 0.39
N THR A 64 5.46 -8.40 -0.09
CA THR A 64 4.59 -7.56 0.76
C THR A 64 3.77 -8.40 1.73
N ILE A 65 3.07 -9.44 1.26
CA ILE A 65 2.30 -10.35 2.13
C ILE A 65 3.21 -11.06 3.14
N ALA A 66 4.39 -11.53 2.71
CA ALA A 66 5.36 -12.17 3.61
C ALA A 66 5.85 -11.21 4.71
N ALA A 67 6.11 -9.95 4.35
CA ALA A 67 6.50 -8.91 5.31
C ALA A 67 5.37 -8.57 6.30
N LEU A 68 4.11 -8.51 5.86
CA LEU A 68 2.96 -8.34 6.75
C LEU A 68 2.78 -9.53 7.70
N LEU A 69 2.92 -10.76 7.20
CA LEU A 69 2.91 -11.96 8.05
C LEU A 69 4.05 -11.96 9.06
N GLN A 70 5.22 -11.45 8.69
CA GLN A 70 6.36 -11.33 9.62
C GLN A 70 6.04 -10.41 10.81
N GLU A 71 5.26 -9.35 10.61
CA GLU A 71 4.78 -8.47 11.69
C GLU A 71 3.86 -9.22 12.67
N ILE A 72 2.94 -10.03 12.15
CA ILE A 72 2.04 -10.84 12.96
C ILE A 72 2.82 -11.93 13.71
N VAL A 73 3.79 -12.58 13.04
CA VAL A 73 4.58 -13.63 13.69
C VAL A 73 5.53 -13.05 14.75
N SER A 74 5.95 -11.80 14.60
CA SER A 74 6.88 -11.15 15.54
C SER A 74 6.35 -11.01 16.96
N ILE A 75 5.03 -11.07 17.18
CA ILE A 75 4.45 -10.98 18.53
C ILE A 75 4.48 -12.31 19.30
N TYR A 76 4.68 -13.46 18.63
CA TYR A 76 4.66 -14.76 19.31
C TYR A 76 5.68 -14.91 20.44
N PRO A 77 6.95 -14.47 20.31
CA PRO A 77 7.89 -14.49 21.44
C PRO A 77 7.41 -13.67 22.64
N ALA A 78 6.75 -12.53 22.41
CA ALA A 78 6.20 -11.68 23.46
C ALA A 78 4.98 -12.31 24.13
N LEU A 79 4.13 -13.00 23.35
CA LEU A 79 2.99 -13.77 23.87
C LEU A 79 3.45 -14.93 24.75
N LEU A 80 4.47 -15.68 24.31
CA LEU A 80 5.02 -16.81 25.07
C LEU A 80 5.68 -16.38 26.37
N SER A 81 6.29 -15.19 26.39
CA SER A 81 6.93 -14.64 27.59
C SER A 81 5.98 -13.82 28.48
N LEU A 82 4.69 -13.71 28.13
CA LEU A 82 3.68 -12.89 28.81
C LEU A 82 4.11 -11.40 28.94
N LYS A 83 4.94 -10.93 28.01
CA LYS A 83 5.50 -9.56 27.98
C LYS A 83 5.07 -8.84 26.70
N LEU A 84 3.78 -8.89 26.39
CA LEU A 84 3.23 -8.17 25.25
C LEU A 84 3.13 -6.68 25.58
N THR A 85 3.87 -5.85 24.86
CA THR A 85 3.76 -4.39 24.95
C THR A 85 2.63 -3.89 24.07
N THR A 86 2.03 -2.76 24.44
CA THR A 86 1.03 -2.06 23.61
C THR A 86 1.56 -1.72 22.23
N GLU A 87 2.85 -1.39 22.13
CA GLU A 87 3.51 -1.08 20.86
C GLU A 87 3.58 -2.30 19.93
N ALA A 88 3.98 -3.46 20.45
CA ALA A 88 4.06 -4.68 19.67
C ALA A 88 2.67 -5.15 19.19
N SER A 89 1.65 -5.05 20.04
CA SER A 89 0.28 -5.42 19.66
C SER A 89 -0.30 -4.47 18.60
N ASN A 90 -0.07 -3.16 18.74
CA ASN A 90 -0.49 -2.16 17.76
C ASN A 90 0.17 -2.39 16.40
N ARG A 91 1.46 -2.72 16.39
CA ARG A 91 2.21 -3.00 15.16
C ARG A 91 1.65 -4.21 14.41
N ALA A 92 1.36 -5.31 15.12
CA ALA A 92 0.70 -6.48 14.53
C ALA A 92 -0.74 -6.18 14.07
N CYS A 93 -1.53 -5.45 14.87
CA CYS A 93 -2.89 -5.07 14.52
C CYS A 93 -2.95 -4.17 13.26
N ASN A 94 -1.99 -3.26 13.11
CA ASN A 94 -1.87 -2.44 11.91
C ASN A 94 -1.62 -3.31 10.66
N ALA A 95 -0.78 -4.34 10.75
CA ALA A 95 -0.57 -5.29 9.66
C ALA A 95 -1.83 -6.13 9.37
N VAL A 96 -2.53 -6.62 10.39
CA VAL A 96 -3.81 -7.34 10.25
C VAL A 96 -4.86 -6.47 9.56
N SER A 97 -4.91 -5.17 9.89
CA SER A 97 -5.88 -4.24 9.29
C SER A 97 -5.72 -4.07 7.78
N LEU A 98 -4.54 -4.34 7.22
CA LEU A 98 -4.30 -4.32 5.77
C LEU A 98 -4.67 -5.64 5.08
N LEU A 99 -4.86 -6.72 5.84
CA LEU A 99 -5.24 -8.04 5.35
C LEU A 99 -6.74 -8.33 5.49
N GLN A 100 -7.50 -7.46 6.15
CA GLN A 100 -8.95 -7.55 6.35
C GLN A 100 -9.71 -6.79 5.27
#